data_AF-A0A955JN42-F1
#
_entry.id   AF-A0A955JN42-F1
#
_cell.length_a   1.000
_cell.length_b   1.000
_cell.length_c   1.000
_cell.angle_alpha   90.00
_cell.angle_beta   90.00
_cell.angle_gamma   90.00
#
_symmetry.space_group_name_H-M   'P 1'
#
loop_
_entity.id
_entity.type
_entity.pdbx_description
1 polymer ?
#
loop_
_entity_poly.entity_id
_entity_poly.type
_entity_poly.pdbx_seq_one_letter_code
_entity_poly.pdbx_strand_id
1 'polypeptide(L)'
;MSRSTAAKAARFEATADGYTAFNPWRELCLQMPSFVDTVYRVRQQAIDIHEPGRRNASHRGYYVGGLTAAFSYAPGESSLVSYADTNTKPLAHSEGICAELRTTRRVERDNRKSDQPSYEPFAIVVMGEPQPDQATGYTTGTLFMCSERCWPKIIEPGKIATDALIITVRPDKRWAQVQTAGELDAFYSALKRGEHPREPSLVDHLPGDWEGIVHRFDELVPRDIEPMHDPGARALSVEAAMIAIQGGYGRLHAA
;
A
#
# COMPACT_ATOMS: atom_id res chain seq x y z
N MET A 1 -12.92 7.62 15.47
CA MET A 1 -13.77 6.75 14.62
C MET A 1 -13.16 6.72 13.23
N SER A 2 -12.54 5.62 12.80
CA SER A 2 -12.05 5.45 11.43
C SER A 2 -13.19 4.88 10.59
N ARG A 3 -13.75 5.65 9.67
CA ARG A 3 -14.78 5.14 8.74
C ARG A 3 -14.07 4.25 7.71
N SER A 4 -14.43 2.97 7.67
CA SER A 4 -14.14 2.11 6.52
C SER A 4 -14.95 2.64 5.34
N THR A 5 -14.33 2.80 4.17
CA THR A 5 -15.03 3.17 2.95
C THR A 5 -15.02 1.95 2.04
N ALA A 6 -16.19 1.35 1.83
CA ALA A 6 -16.39 0.28 0.86
C ALA A 6 -16.95 0.91 -0.41
N ALA A 7 -16.23 0.78 -1.52
CA ALA A 7 -16.74 1.11 -2.84
C ALA A 7 -17.13 -0.20 -3.54
N LYS A 8 -18.40 -0.32 -3.94
CA LYS A 8 -18.86 -1.44 -4.77
C LYS A 8 -18.46 -1.16 -6.22
N ALA A 9 -17.78 -2.10 -6.87
CA ALA A 9 -17.62 -2.04 -8.32
C ALA A 9 -18.90 -2.58 -8.95
N ALA A 10 -19.59 -1.77 -9.75
CA ALA A 10 -20.76 -2.22 -10.48
C ALA A 10 -20.35 -3.28 -11.51
N ARG A 11 -21.11 -4.37 -11.62
CA ARG A 11 -21.06 -5.23 -12.82
C ARG A 11 -21.59 -4.39 -13.98
N PHE A 12 -20.71 -4.01 -14.90
CA PHE A 12 -21.13 -3.36 -16.13
C PHE A 12 -21.79 -4.39 -17.02
N GLU A 13 -23.11 -4.28 -17.19
CA GLU A 13 -23.78 -4.90 -18.34
C GLU A 13 -23.17 -4.29 -19.60
N ALA A 14 -22.78 -5.17 -20.54
CA ALA A 14 -22.20 -4.77 -21.81
C ALA A 14 -23.18 -3.85 -22.56
N THR A 15 -22.98 -2.55 -22.43
CA THR A 15 -23.53 -1.58 -23.37
C THR A 15 -22.63 -1.59 -24.60
N ALA A 16 -23.13 -1.08 -25.73
CA ALA A 16 -22.48 -1.17 -27.04
C ALA A 16 -21.04 -0.58 -27.09
N ASP A 17 -20.59 0.09 -26.03
CA ASP A 17 -19.21 0.50 -25.78
C ASP A 17 -18.50 -0.48 -24.83
N GLY A 18 -17.82 -1.50 -25.38
CA GLY A 18 -16.73 -2.27 -24.77
C GLY A 18 -16.89 -2.80 -23.32
N TYR A 19 -16.90 -4.13 -23.17
CA TYR A 19 -16.75 -4.79 -21.85
C TYR A 19 -15.51 -4.27 -21.10
N THR A 20 -15.70 -3.78 -19.87
CA THR A 20 -14.61 -3.35 -18.99
C THR A 20 -14.51 -4.36 -17.83
N ALA A 21 -13.38 -5.04 -17.71
CA ALA A 21 -13.16 -6.01 -16.64
C ALA A 21 -12.81 -5.31 -15.32
N PHE A 22 -13.21 -5.90 -14.18
CA PHE A 22 -12.78 -5.42 -12.87
C PHE A 22 -11.30 -5.74 -12.65
N ASN A 23 -10.48 -4.69 -12.50
CA ASN A 23 -9.05 -4.80 -12.26
C ASN A 23 -8.67 -4.06 -10.95
N PRO A 24 -8.30 -4.79 -9.87
CA PRO A 24 -7.96 -4.19 -8.57
C PRO A 24 -6.82 -3.17 -8.65
N TRP A 25 -5.82 -3.43 -9.48
CA TRP A 25 -4.65 -2.56 -9.64
C TRP A 25 -4.98 -1.29 -10.42
N ARG A 26 -5.90 -1.38 -11.38
CA ARG A 26 -6.48 -0.18 -12.03
C ARG A 26 -7.26 0.67 -11.03
N GLU A 27 -8.10 0.04 -10.20
CA GLU A 27 -8.86 0.73 -9.15
C GLU A 27 -7.92 1.38 -8.11
N LEU A 28 -6.82 0.71 -7.76
CA LEU A 28 -5.77 1.29 -6.94
C LEU A 28 -5.16 2.54 -7.59
N CYS A 29 -4.83 2.48 -8.89
CA CYS A 29 -4.31 3.61 -9.65
C CYS A 29 -5.29 4.80 -9.64
N LEU A 30 -6.59 4.52 -9.83
CA LEU A 30 -7.65 5.51 -9.78
C LEU A 30 -7.78 6.16 -8.39
N GLN A 31 -7.66 5.37 -7.32
CA GLN A 31 -7.82 5.84 -5.93
C GLN A 31 -6.52 6.43 -5.34
N MET A 32 -5.38 6.28 -6.01
CA MET A 32 -4.06 6.62 -5.45
C MET A 32 -3.97 8.06 -4.92
N PRO A 33 -4.44 9.11 -5.63
CA PRO A 33 -4.42 10.48 -5.09
C PRO A 33 -5.18 10.59 -3.76
N SER A 34 -6.38 9.99 -3.70
CA SER A 34 -7.23 9.97 -2.50
C SER A 34 -6.61 9.15 -1.36
N PHE A 35 -5.90 8.07 -1.67
CA PHE A 35 -5.18 7.27 -0.68
C PHE A 35 -4.02 8.05 -0.08
N VAL A 36 -3.21 8.73 -0.90
CA VAL A 36 -2.12 9.62 -0.46
C VAL A 36 -2.66 10.74 0.43
N ASP A 37 -3.75 11.39 0.02
CA ASP A 37 -4.42 12.43 0.83
C ASP A 37 -4.98 11.89 2.14
N THR A 38 -5.51 10.66 2.12
CA THR A 38 -6.06 10.03 3.31
C THR A 38 -4.96 9.67 4.31
N VAL A 39 -3.84 9.08 3.88
CA VAL A 39 -2.72 8.79 4.78
C VAL A 39 -2.08 10.07 5.33
N TYR A 40 -1.99 11.13 4.51
CA TYR A 40 -1.54 12.45 4.95
C TYR A 40 -2.45 13.02 6.05
N ARG A 41 -3.77 12.98 5.83
CA ARG A 41 -4.76 13.53 6.78
C ARG A 41 -4.78 12.78 8.10
N VAL A 42 -4.75 11.45 8.10
CA VAL A 42 -4.71 10.69 9.37
C VAL A 42 -3.41 10.97 10.12
N ARG A 43 -2.28 11.08 9.41
CA ARG A 43 -1.00 11.51 9.97
C ARG A 43 -1.10 12.90 10.61
N GLN A 44 -1.64 13.87 9.88
CA GLN A 44 -1.77 15.25 10.36
C GLN A 44 -2.68 15.34 11.58
N GLN A 45 -3.82 14.62 11.58
CA GLN A 45 -4.69 14.53 12.77
C GLN A 45 -3.94 14.01 14.01
N ALA A 46 -3.06 13.03 13.84
CA ALA A 46 -2.26 12.52 14.95
C ALA A 46 -1.23 13.55 15.43
N ILE A 47 -0.67 14.39 14.56
CA ILE A 47 0.21 15.52 14.92
C ILE A 47 -0.58 16.57 15.70
N ASP A 48 -1.73 16.99 15.17
CA ASP A 48 -2.55 18.07 15.73
C ASP A 48 -3.09 17.73 17.12
N ILE A 49 -3.50 16.47 17.34
CA ILE A 49 -3.94 15.97 18.67
C ILE A 49 -2.81 16.03 19.70
N HIS A 50 -1.55 16.04 19.26
CA HIS A 50 -0.39 15.87 20.12
C HIS A 50 0.31 17.20 20.50
N GLU A 51 -0.03 18.34 19.87
CA GLU A 51 0.38 19.69 20.28
C GLU A 51 -0.75 20.40 21.08
N PRO A 52 -0.50 21.17 22.17
CA PRO A 52 0.78 21.68 22.71
C PRO A 52 1.05 21.36 24.21
N GLY A 53 2.32 21.14 24.58
CA GLY A 53 2.80 21.27 25.99
C GLY A 53 3.56 20.10 26.63
N ARG A 54 3.64 18.91 26.00
CA ARG A 54 4.39 17.76 26.53
C ARG A 54 5.28 17.14 25.47
N ARG A 55 6.50 17.67 25.32
CA ARG A 55 7.59 16.96 24.61
C ARG A 55 8.00 15.74 25.43
N ASN A 56 7.85 14.55 24.86
CA ASN A 56 8.86 13.50 25.09
C ASN A 56 9.66 13.38 23.81
N ALA A 57 10.83 14.01 23.80
CA ALA A 57 11.75 14.09 22.66
C ALA A 57 12.55 12.79 22.42
N SER A 58 12.19 11.66 23.05
CA SER A 58 13.09 10.51 23.17
C SER A 58 12.78 9.30 22.28
N HIS A 59 11.76 9.36 21.42
CA HIS A 59 11.54 8.28 20.46
C HIS A 59 11.31 8.84 19.05
N ARG A 60 12.22 8.45 18.15
CA ARG A 60 12.14 8.64 16.70
C ARG A 60 10.84 7.99 16.18
N GLY A 61 10.14 8.63 15.23
CA GLY A 61 9.15 7.93 14.38
C GLY A 61 7.67 7.92 14.79
N TYR A 62 7.14 8.94 15.48
CA TYR A 62 5.68 9.07 15.62
C TYR A 62 5.09 9.98 14.55
N TYR A 63 3.85 9.65 14.16
CA TYR A 63 3.08 10.19 13.02
C TYR A 63 3.42 9.51 11.69
N VAL A 64 3.21 8.19 11.66
CA VAL A 64 3.10 7.41 10.42
C VAL A 64 1.63 7.20 10.13
N GLY A 65 1.18 7.61 8.94
CA GLY A 65 -0.12 7.25 8.40
C GLY A 65 0.01 6.00 7.54
N GLY A 66 -0.94 5.07 7.64
CA GLY A 66 -0.97 3.86 6.83
C GLY A 66 -2.37 3.61 6.31
N LEU A 67 -2.48 3.02 5.13
CA LEU A 67 -3.71 2.57 4.51
C LEU A 67 -3.50 1.21 3.88
N THR A 68 -4.34 0.23 4.21
CA THR A 68 -4.39 -1.05 3.51
C THR A 68 -5.61 -1.06 2.60
N ALA A 69 -5.40 -1.30 1.31
CA ALA A 69 -6.45 -1.56 0.34
C ALA A 69 -6.59 -3.07 0.15
N ALA A 70 -7.84 -3.54 0.17
CA ALA A 70 -8.17 -4.93 -0.02
C ALA A 70 -9.35 -5.04 -0.99
N PHE A 71 -9.34 -6.05 -1.84
CA PHE A 71 -10.44 -6.31 -2.77
C PHE A 71 -11.14 -7.60 -2.39
N SER A 72 -12.41 -7.73 -2.76
CA SER A 72 -13.12 -9.00 -2.71
C SER A 72 -13.65 -9.33 -4.10
N TYR A 73 -13.49 -10.59 -4.48
CA TYR A 73 -14.05 -11.17 -5.69
C TYR A 73 -15.14 -12.19 -5.30
N ALA A 74 -16.21 -11.71 -4.67
CA ALA A 74 -17.34 -12.55 -4.31
C ALA A 74 -18.25 -12.79 -5.53
N PRO A 75 -18.88 -13.97 -5.68
CA PRO A 75 -19.84 -14.22 -6.74
C PRO A 75 -20.96 -13.16 -6.72
N GLY A 76 -21.04 -12.36 -7.78
CA GLY A 76 -22.05 -11.31 -7.92
C GLY A 76 -21.68 -9.93 -7.36
N GLU A 77 -20.54 -9.78 -6.68
CA GLU A 77 -20.09 -8.48 -6.17
C GLU A 77 -18.55 -8.40 -6.09
N SER A 78 -17.96 -7.59 -6.97
CA SER A 78 -16.58 -7.12 -6.83
C SER A 78 -16.57 -5.85 -5.99
N SER A 79 -15.71 -5.78 -4.99
CA SER A 79 -15.63 -4.59 -4.12
C SER A 79 -14.21 -4.28 -3.69
N LEU A 80 -13.97 -3.00 -3.42
CA LEU A 80 -12.74 -2.48 -2.86
C LEU A 80 -13.04 -1.88 -1.49
N VAL A 81 -12.25 -2.25 -0.49
CA VAL A 81 -12.27 -1.63 0.84
C VAL A 81 -10.90 -1.06 1.16
N SER A 82 -10.89 0.04 1.91
CA SER A 82 -9.65 0.61 2.43
C SER A 82 -9.77 0.94 3.92
N TYR A 83 -8.71 0.64 4.66
CA TYR A 83 -8.60 0.95 6.07
C TYR A 83 -7.40 1.84 6.29
N ALA A 84 -7.63 3.06 6.79
CA ALA A 84 -6.57 3.98 7.19
C ALA A 84 -6.44 4.05 8.72
N ASP A 85 -5.20 4.21 9.21
CA ASP A 85 -4.90 4.41 10.62
C ASP A 85 -3.53 5.09 10.79
N THR A 86 -3.19 5.46 12.03
CA THR A 86 -1.86 5.94 12.39
C THR A 86 -1.13 4.98 13.32
N ASN A 87 0.20 5.06 13.34
CA ASN A 87 0.97 4.31 14.32
C ASN A 87 0.67 4.77 15.76
N THR A 88 0.72 3.84 16.72
CA THR A 88 0.65 4.20 18.14
C THR A 88 2.04 4.41 18.73
N LYS A 89 2.11 5.36 19.64
CA LYS A 89 3.29 5.56 20.48
C LYS A 89 3.47 4.37 21.45
N PRO A 90 4.70 3.83 21.63
CA PRO A 90 5.02 2.98 22.74
C PRO A 90 4.84 3.73 24.04
N LEU A 91 4.29 3.03 25.01
CA LEU A 91 4.15 3.46 26.39
C LEU A 91 5.10 2.61 27.24
N ALA A 92 5.30 2.99 28.51
CA ALA A 92 6.16 2.24 29.43
C ALA A 92 5.82 0.73 29.54
N HIS A 93 4.59 0.34 29.18
CA HIS A 93 4.07 -1.02 29.24
C HIS A 93 3.58 -1.56 27.87
N SER A 94 3.85 -0.86 26.76
CA SER A 94 3.38 -1.29 25.44
C SER A 94 4.34 -0.85 24.34
N GLU A 95 4.68 -1.76 23.44
CA GLU A 95 5.67 -1.53 22.39
C GLU A 95 5.21 -0.56 21.29
N GLY A 96 3.93 -0.14 21.25
CA GLY A 96 3.37 0.61 20.12
C GLY A 96 3.07 -0.29 18.93
N ILE A 97 2.33 0.20 17.94
CA ILE A 97 1.86 -0.59 16.79
C ILE A 97 2.00 0.27 15.54
N CYS A 98 2.72 -0.25 14.53
CA CYS A 98 2.85 0.40 13.23
C CYS A 98 1.49 0.54 12.53
N ALA A 99 1.34 1.55 11.67
CA ALA A 99 0.08 1.84 11.01
C ALA A 99 -0.37 0.69 10.11
N GLU A 100 0.57 0.13 9.35
CA GLU A 100 0.41 -0.99 8.43
C GLU A 100 -0.12 -2.24 9.15
N LEU A 101 0.42 -2.53 10.33
CA LEU A 101 -0.03 -3.66 11.14
C LEU A 101 -1.45 -3.43 11.67
N ARG A 102 -1.83 -2.19 11.99
CA ARG A 102 -3.19 -1.87 12.45
C ARG A 102 -4.20 -2.02 11.31
N THR A 103 -3.88 -1.52 10.12
CA THR A 103 -4.78 -1.56 8.96
C THR A 103 -4.93 -2.99 8.43
N THR A 104 -3.84 -3.76 8.31
CA THR A 104 -3.92 -5.18 7.91
C THR A 104 -4.71 -6.02 8.92
N ARG A 105 -4.51 -5.81 10.23
CA ARG A 105 -5.31 -6.52 11.27
C ARG A 105 -6.81 -6.22 11.21
N ARG A 106 -7.22 -5.09 10.63
CA ARG A 106 -8.65 -4.80 10.40
C ARG A 106 -9.20 -5.67 9.27
N VAL A 107 -8.47 -5.80 8.17
CA VAL A 107 -8.86 -6.74 7.08
C VAL A 107 -8.98 -8.17 7.61
N GLU A 108 -7.98 -8.65 8.37
CA GLU A 108 -8.03 -9.97 9.00
C GLU A 108 -9.20 -10.16 9.98
N ARG A 109 -9.67 -9.08 10.60
CA ARG A 109 -10.82 -9.12 11.51
C ARG A 109 -12.12 -9.22 10.73
N ASP A 110 -12.22 -8.52 9.61
CA ASP A 110 -13.41 -8.55 8.75
C ASP A 110 -13.52 -9.89 8.04
N ASN A 111 -12.41 -10.47 7.56
CA ASN A 111 -12.38 -11.83 6.99
C ASN A 111 -12.76 -12.94 7.99
N ARG A 112 -12.67 -12.69 9.29
CA ARG A 112 -13.10 -13.65 10.33
C ARG A 112 -14.61 -13.62 10.59
N LYS A 113 -15.33 -12.65 10.03
CA LYS A 113 -16.79 -12.56 10.18
C LYS A 113 -17.45 -13.42 9.11
N SER A 114 -18.25 -14.38 9.55
CA SER A 114 -18.87 -15.41 8.70
C SER A 114 -19.78 -14.86 7.58
N ASP A 115 -20.29 -13.63 7.73
CA ASP A 115 -21.26 -13.01 6.82
C ASP A 115 -20.65 -11.94 5.91
N GLN A 116 -19.32 -11.82 5.84
CA GLN A 116 -18.64 -10.84 5.00
C GLN A 116 -17.87 -11.51 3.85
N PRO A 117 -17.79 -10.86 2.67
CA PRO A 117 -16.90 -11.29 1.62
C PRO A 117 -15.46 -11.38 2.14
N SER A 118 -14.73 -12.43 1.74
CA SER A 118 -13.31 -12.50 2.04
C SER A 118 -12.57 -11.44 1.22
N TYR A 119 -11.79 -10.61 1.91
CA TYR A 119 -10.98 -9.56 1.32
C TYR A 119 -9.52 -9.98 1.23
N GLU A 120 -8.93 -9.84 0.05
CA GLU A 120 -7.51 -10.02 -0.19
C GLU A 120 -6.81 -8.65 -0.12
N PRO A 121 -5.94 -8.40 0.87
CA PRO A 121 -5.10 -7.21 0.87
C PRO A 121 -4.13 -7.25 -0.31
N PHE A 122 -4.15 -6.22 -1.14
CA PHE A 122 -3.33 -6.15 -2.36
C PHE A 122 -2.50 -4.88 -2.47
N ALA A 123 -2.71 -3.89 -1.60
CA ALA A 123 -1.82 -2.74 -1.48
C ALA A 123 -1.76 -2.19 -0.06
N ILE A 124 -0.60 -1.68 0.33
CA ILE A 124 -0.37 -0.91 1.56
C ILE A 124 0.30 0.41 1.17
N VAL A 125 -0.36 1.52 1.48
CA VAL A 125 0.17 2.88 1.30
C VAL A 125 0.61 3.42 2.65
N VAL A 126 1.84 3.90 2.76
CA VAL A 126 2.44 4.37 4.01
C VAL A 126 3.02 5.76 3.81
N MET A 127 2.81 6.64 4.78
CA MET A 127 3.39 7.97 4.80
C MET A 127 4.03 8.28 6.15
N GLY A 128 5.30 8.65 6.11
CA GLY A 128 6.04 9.09 7.27
C GLY A 128 7.39 9.69 6.88
N GLU A 129 8.05 10.34 7.85
CA GLU A 129 9.40 10.85 7.63
C GLU A 129 10.37 9.69 7.39
N PRO A 130 11.38 9.85 6.52
CA PRO A 130 12.48 8.91 6.39
C PRO A 130 13.11 8.60 7.74
N GLN A 131 13.32 7.32 8.00
CA GLN A 131 13.86 6.83 9.27
C GLN A 131 14.92 5.78 8.97
N PRO A 132 15.96 5.66 9.83
CA PRO A 132 16.90 4.57 9.71
C PRO A 132 16.17 3.25 9.88
N ASP A 133 16.27 2.37 8.88
CA ASP A 133 15.83 0.99 9.04
C ASP A 133 16.77 0.29 10.04
N GLN A 134 16.21 -0.42 11.02
CA GLN A 134 17.00 -1.01 12.11
C GLN A 134 17.85 -2.19 11.66
N ALA A 135 17.48 -2.87 10.56
CA ALA A 135 18.28 -3.97 10.03
C ALA A 135 19.50 -3.46 9.25
N THR A 136 19.37 -2.34 8.55
CA THR A 136 20.47 -1.79 7.74
C THR A 136 21.24 -0.66 8.43
N GLY A 137 20.62 0.05 9.37
CA GLY A 137 21.11 1.31 9.94
C GLY A 137 21.03 2.52 9.01
N TYR A 138 20.68 2.32 7.73
CA TYR A 138 20.61 3.38 6.73
C TYR A 138 19.25 4.08 6.75
N THR A 139 19.27 5.40 6.60
CA THR A 139 18.05 6.18 6.39
C THR A 139 17.67 6.11 4.92
N THR A 140 16.63 5.33 4.64
CA THR A 140 16.09 5.09 3.30
C THR A 140 15.51 6.36 2.69
N GLY A 141 15.30 6.34 1.37
CA GLY A 141 14.67 7.44 0.62
C GLY A 141 13.27 7.79 1.10
N THR A 142 12.49 6.84 1.60
CA THR A 142 11.17 7.05 2.23
C THR A 142 11.11 6.30 3.57
N LEU A 143 9.97 6.27 4.27
CA LEU A 143 9.80 5.38 5.41
C LEU A 143 9.56 3.94 4.93
N PHE A 144 10.52 3.05 5.11
CA PHE A 144 10.35 1.63 4.83
C PHE A 144 9.47 0.92 5.86
N MET A 145 8.74 -0.09 5.39
CA MET A 145 8.01 -0.99 6.25
C MET A 145 9.00 -1.72 7.16
N CYS A 146 8.88 -1.57 8.48
CA CYS A 146 9.97 -1.99 9.37
C CYS A 146 10.21 -3.51 9.43
N SER A 147 11.49 -3.87 9.53
CA SER A 147 12.00 -5.24 9.71
C SER A 147 11.61 -5.89 11.04
N GLU A 148 11.36 -5.11 12.09
CA GLU A 148 11.12 -5.65 13.43
C GLU A 148 9.68 -6.11 13.67
N ARG A 149 8.73 -5.53 12.93
CA ARG A 149 7.30 -5.67 13.25
C ARG A 149 6.41 -5.88 12.06
N CYS A 150 6.50 -5.01 11.06
CA CYS A 150 5.61 -5.09 9.92
C CYS A 150 5.97 -6.28 9.04
N TRP A 151 7.23 -6.37 8.60
CA TRP A 151 7.68 -7.52 7.80
C TRP A 151 7.41 -8.88 8.46
N PRO A 152 7.85 -9.17 9.70
CA PRO A 152 7.67 -10.49 10.32
C PRO A 152 6.23 -10.80 10.75
N LYS A 153 5.31 -9.81 10.77
CA LYS A 153 3.91 -10.00 11.18
C LYS A 153 2.89 -9.81 10.07
N ILE A 154 3.33 -9.43 8.87
CA ILE A 154 2.48 -9.18 7.69
C ILE A 154 3.01 -9.99 6.50
N ILE A 155 4.28 -9.78 6.14
CA ILE A 155 4.85 -10.30 4.88
C ILE A 155 5.41 -11.71 5.07
N GLU A 156 6.37 -11.91 5.98
CA GLU A 156 7.02 -13.21 6.22
C GLU A 156 6.01 -14.35 6.49
N PRO A 157 4.91 -14.14 7.23
CA PRO A 157 3.90 -15.18 7.44
C PRO A 157 2.92 -15.37 6.27
N GLY A 158 3.05 -14.62 5.16
CA GLY A 158 2.17 -14.71 4.00
C GLY A 158 0.76 -14.18 4.21
N LYS A 159 0.56 -13.13 5.05
CA LYS A 159 -0.78 -12.57 5.29
C LYS A 159 -1.28 -11.67 4.17
N ILE A 160 -0.38 -11.24 3.31
CA ILE A 160 -0.68 -10.56 2.05
C ILE A 160 -0.01 -11.36 0.93
N ALA A 161 -0.58 -11.31 -0.26
CA ALA A 161 0.00 -11.98 -1.42
C ALA A 161 1.37 -11.39 -1.76
N THR A 162 2.27 -12.21 -2.35
CA THR A 162 3.63 -11.78 -2.69
C THR A 162 3.67 -10.64 -3.71
N ASP A 163 2.62 -10.49 -4.50
CA ASP A 163 2.47 -9.42 -5.49
C ASP A 163 1.67 -8.21 -4.98
N ALA A 164 1.30 -8.19 -3.69
CA ALA A 164 0.70 -7.01 -3.08
C ALA A 164 1.69 -5.83 -3.10
N LEU A 165 1.22 -4.64 -3.44
CA LEU A 165 2.07 -3.45 -3.57
C LEU A 165 2.29 -2.77 -2.23
N ILE A 166 3.55 -2.53 -1.88
CA ILE A 166 3.98 -1.70 -0.76
C ILE A 166 4.42 -0.36 -1.33
N ILE A 167 3.68 0.69 -1.00
CA ILE A 167 3.85 2.04 -1.54
C ILE A 167 4.17 2.96 -0.37
N THR A 168 5.38 3.51 -0.36
CA THR A 168 5.83 4.42 0.69
C THR A 168 6.00 5.81 0.10
N VAL A 169 5.43 6.83 0.74
CA VAL A 169 5.37 8.21 0.23
C VAL A 169 5.87 9.17 1.31
N ARG A 170 6.70 10.14 0.94
CA ARG A 170 7.11 11.21 1.87
C ARG A 170 5.96 12.17 2.18
N PRO A 171 5.99 12.88 3.32
CA PRO A 171 4.92 13.80 3.71
C PRO A 171 4.70 14.99 2.75
N ASP A 172 5.74 15.37 1.99
CA ASP A 172 5.65 16.37 0.92
C ASP A 172 5.00 15.84 -0.37
N LYS A 173 4.68 14.53 -0.43
CA LYS A 173 4.10 13.81 -1.58
C LYS A 173 4.96 13.82 -2.84
N ARG A 174 6.21 14.27 -2.72
CA ARG A 174 7.14 14.35 -3.84
C ARG A 174 7.94 13.09 -4.03
N TRP A 175 8.16 12.31 -2.99
CA TRP A 175 9.03 11.14 -3.13
C TRP A 175 8.28 9.88 -2.78
N ALA A 176 8.32 8.90 -3.68
CA ALA A 176 7.68 7.61 -3.49
C ALA A 176 8.62 6.45 -3.82
N GLN A 177 8.42 5.33 -3.14
CA GLN A 177 8.99 4.03 -3.48
C GLN A 177 7.84 3.03 -3.58
N VAL A 178 7.95 2.13 -4.55
CA VAL A 178 6.97 1.07 -4.78
C VAL A 178 7.74 -0.23 -4.95
N GLN A 179 7.32 -1.25 -4.23
CA GLN A 179 7.78 -2.63 -4.41
C GLN A 179 6.65 -3.61 -4.11
N THR A 180 6.76 -4.83 -4.57
CA THR A 180 5.90 -5.93 -4.16
C THR A 180 6.27 -6.43 -2.75
N ALA A 181 5.34 -7.11 -2.09
CA ALA A 181 5.59 -7.76 -0.82
C ALA A 181 6.69 -8.83 -0.93
N GLY A 182 6.78 -9.54 -2.06
CA GLY A 182 7.80 -10.52 -2.37
C GLY A 182 9.20 -9.90 -2.54
N GLU A 183 9.30 -8.76 -3.21
CA GLU A 183 10.57 -8.01 -3.29
C GLU A 183 11.03 -7.54 -1.90
N LEU A 184 10.09 -7.07 -1.07
CA LEU A 184 10.41 -6.66 0.30
C LEU A 184 10.81 -7.85 1.19
N ASP A 185 10.17 -9.01 1.01
CA ASP A 185 10.55 -10.25 1.69
C ASP A 185 11.95 -10.71 1.28
N ALA A 186 12.25 -10.67 -0.02
CA ALA A 186 13.57 -11.00 -0.55
C ALA A 186 14.64 -10.05 -0.01
N PHE A 187 14.35 -8.74 0.06
CA PHE A 187 15.24 -7.73 0.63
C PHE A 187 15.56 -8.04 2.11
N TYR A 188 14.55 -8.22 2.97
CA TYR A 188 14.81 -8.49 4.39
C TYR A 188 15.39 -9.88 4.65
N SER A 189 15.03 -10.87 3.85
CA SER A 189 15.65 -12.19 3.90
C SER A 189 17.13 -12.16 3.52
N ALA A 190 17.51 -11.37 2.52
CA ALA A 190 18.91 -11.14 2.14
C ALA A 190 19.70 -10.47 3.28
N LEU A 191 19.12 -9.44 3.91
CA LEU A 191 19.73 -8.79 5.08
C LEU A 191 19.93 -9.78 6.25
N LYS A 192 18.95 -10.64 6.55
CA LYS A 192 19.10 -11.70 7.57
C LYS A 192 20.26 -12.66 7.26
N ARG A 193 20.57 -12.89 5.98
CA ARG A 193 21.70 -13.71 5.54
C ARG A 193 23.04 -12.96 5.53
N GLY A 194 23.06 -11.66 5.89
CA GLY A 194 24.25 -10.82 5.86
C GLY A 194 24.61 -10.28 4.47
N GLU A 195 23.67 -10.32 3.52
CA GLU A 195 23.83 -9.73 2.19
C GLU A 195 23.49 -8.23 2.19
N HIS A 196 23.86 -7.52 1.11
CA HIS A 196 23.57 -6.10 0.91
C HIS A 196 22.68 -5.89 -0.33
N PRO A 197 21.37 -6.22 -0.24
CA PRO A 197 20.45 -6.04 -1.35
C PRO A 197 20.26 -4.55 -1.67
N ARG A 198 19.89 -4.26 -2.91
CA ARG A 198 19.61 -2.89 -3.37
C ARG A 198 18.22 -2.45 -2.91
N GLU A 199 18.12 -1.21 -2.44
CA GLU A 199 16.82 -0.58 -2.15
C GLU A 199 16.01 -0.31 -3.44
N PRO A 200 14.67 -0.46 -3.38
CA PRO A 200 13.75 0.04 -4.38
C PRO A 200 14.06 1.46 -4.86
N SER A 201 13.87 1.73 -6.15
CA SER A 201 14.11 3.05 -6.73
C SER A 201 13.21 4.12 -6.11
N LEU A 202 13.84 5.18 -5.60
CA LEU A 202 13.16 6.38 -5.14
C LEU A 202 12.79 7.26 -6.34
N VAL A 203 11.51 7.59 -6.47
CA VAL A 203 10.95 8.37 -7.58
C VAL A 203 10.49 9.73 -7.09
N ASP A 204 10.80 10.76 -7.87
CA ASP A 204 10.36 12.14 -7.68
C ASP A 204 9.07 12.41 -8.48
N HIS A 205 8.03 12.81 -7.78
CA HIS A 205 6.70 13.12 -8.27
C HIS A 205 6.50 14.63 -8.34
N LEU A 206 6.03 15.09 -9.49
CA LEU A 206 5.46 16.41 -9.67
C LEU A 206 4.00 16.45 -9.20
N PRO A 207 3.45 17.63 -8.87
CA PRO A 207 2.07 17.76 -8.38
C PRO A 207 0.98 17.12 -9.26
N GLY A 208 1.20 16.96 -10.58
CA GLY A 208 0.27 16.31 -11.50
C GLY A 208 0.51 14.82 -11.75
N ASP A 209 1.61 14.24 -11.26
CA ASP A 209 1.94 12.84 -11.55
C ASP A 209 0.93 11.86 -10.93
N TRP A 210 0.39 12.19 -9.76
CA TRP A 210 -0.62 11.38 -9.08
C TRP A 210 -1.94 11.30 -9.87
N GLU A 211 -2.34 12.39 -10.51
CA GLU A 211 -3.58 12.47 -11.30
C GLU A 211 -3.47 11.67 -12.61
N GLY A 212 -2.27 11.57 -13.18
CA GLY A 212 -1.99 10.84 -14.42
C GLY A 212 -1.82 9.32 -14.28
N ILE A 213 -1.84 8.76 -13.06
CA ILE A 213 -1.53 7.34 -12.81
C ILE A 213 -2.49 6.43 -13.58
N VAL A 214 -3.81 6.68 -13.51
CA VAL A 214 -4.79 5.82 -14.20
C VAL A 214 -4.65 5.85 -15.72
N HIS A 215 -4.28 7.01 -16.29
CA HIS A 215 -4.00 7.11 -17.72
C HIS A 215 -2.79 6.27 -18.11
N ARG A 216 -1.69 6.38 -17.35
CA ARG A 216 -0.48 5.56 -17.55
C ARG A 216 -0.78 4.06 -17.42
N PHE A 217 -1.64 3.66 -16.49
CA PHE A 217 -2.05 2.27 -16.37
C PHE A 217 -2.84 1.80 -17.60
N ASP A 218 -3.81 2.59 -18.05
CA ASP A 218 -4.67 2.27 -19.21
C ASP A 218 -3.87 2.21 -20.54
N GLU A 219 -2.69 2.85 -20.62
CA GLU A 219 -1.76 2.71 -21.75
C GLU A 219 -1.02 1.36 -21.77
N LEU A 220 -0.87 0.72 -20.60
CA LEU A 220 -0.10 -0.52 -20.43
C LEU A 220 -0.99 -1.77 -20.42
N VAL A 221 -2.24 -1.64 -19.95
CA VAL A 221 -3.15 -2.76 -19.75
C VAL A 221 -4.49 -2.49 -20.45
N PRO A 222 -4.85 -3.28 -21.46
CA PRO A 222 -6.19 -3.24 -22.05
C PRO A 222 -7.30 -3.41 -21.00
N ARG A 223 -8.38 -2.63 -21.16
CA ARG A 223 -9.48 -2.53 -20.19
C ARG A 223 -10.34 -3.80 -20.05
N ASP A 224 -10.23 -4.72 -20.99
CA ASP A 224 -10.94 -5.99 -21.03
C ASP A 224 -10.17 -7.13 -20.34
N ILE A 225 -8.94 -6.90 -19.90
CA ILE A 225 -8.14 -7.88 -19.17
C ILE A 225 -8.69 -8.08 -17.76
N GLU A 226 -9.08 -9.32 -17.45
CA GLU A 226 -9.51 -9.75 -16.11
C GLU A 226 -8.37 -10.47 -15.37
N PRO A 227 -7.65 -9.78 -14.45
CA PRO A 227 -6.46 -10.33 -13.81
C PRO A 227 -6.77 -11.43 -12.77
N MET A 228 -8.03 -11.68 -12.46
CA MET A 228 -8.42 -12.69 -11.47
C MET A 228 -8.47 -14.12 -12.01
N HIS A 229 -8.58 -14.29 -13.33
CA HIS A 229 -8.67 -15.62 -13.97
C HIS A 229 -7.39 -16.07 -14.66
N ASP A 230 -6.44 -15.17 -14.86
CA ASP A 230 -5.17 -15.46 -15.53
C ASP A 230 -3.98 -14.91 -14.73
N PRO A 231 -3.04 -15.77 -14.29
CA PRO A 231 -1.80 -15.35 -13.64
C PRO A 231 -0.95 -14.39 -14.48
N GLY A 232 -0.97 -14.52 -15.81
CA GLY A 232 -0.25 -13.61 -16.70
C GLY A 232 -0.83 -12.19 -16.65
N ALA A 233 -2.15 -12.08 -16.81
CA ALA A 233 -2.89 -10.84 -16.63
C ALA A 233 -2.72 -10.21 -15.24
N ARG A 234 -2.64 -11.03 -14.19
CA ARG A 234 -2.35 -10.58 -12.81
C ARG A 234 -0.97 -9.95 -12.73
N ALA A 235 0.07 -10.65 -13.17
CA ALA A 235 1.44 -10.16 -13.15
C ALA A 235 1.58 -8.85 -13.96
N LEU A 236 0.99 -8.80 -15.16
CA LEU A 236 0.95 -7.61 -15.99
C LEU A 236 0.26 -6.43 -15.29
N SER A 237 -0.86 -6.67 -14.61
CA SER A 237 -1.60 -5.63 -13.89
C SER A 237 -0.82 -5.09 -12.68
N VAL A 238 -0.15 -5.97 -11.93
CA VAL A 238 0.72 -5.57 -10.81
C VAL A 238 1.84 -4.67 -11.32
N GLU A 239 2.56 -5.13 -12.35
CA GLU A 239 3.69 -4.40 -12.92
C GLU A 239 3.26 -3.05 -13.53
N ALA A 240 2.16 -3.04 -14.29
CA ALA A 240 1.62 -1.81 -14.85
C ALA A 240 1.24 -0.79 -13.77
N ALA A 241 0.65 -1.24 -12.67
CA ALA A 241 0.36 -0.34 -11.55
C ALA A 241 1.65 0.18 -10.88
N MET A 242 2.67 -0.66 -10.71
CA MET A 242 3.96 -0.19 -10.20
C MET A 242 4.54 0.90 -11.11
N ILE A 243 4.61 0.65 -12.42
CA ILE A 243 5.13 1.61 -13.41
C ILE A 243 4.31 2.89 -13.40
N ALA A 244 2.98 2.79 -13.40
CA ALA A 244 2.09 3.93 -13.41
C ALA A 244 2.25 4.79 -12.14
N ILE A 245 2.30 4.15 -10.97
CA ILE A 245 2.51 4.82 -9.68
C ILE A 245 3.91 5.40 -9.61
N GLN A 246 4.92 4.78 -10.22
CA GLN A 246 6.27 5.32 -10.31
C GLN A 246 6.43 6.35 -11.44
N GLY A 247 5.35 6.93 -11.96
CA GLY A 247 5.43 8.00 -12.94
C GLY A 247 5.92 7.58 -14.34
N GLY A 248 5.84 6.30 -14.67
CA GLY A 248 6.39 5.72 -15.90
C GLY A 248 7.85 5.29 -15.78
N TYR A 249 8.47 5.43 -14.60
CA TYR A 249 9.81 4.92 -14.34
C TYR A 249 9.76 3.41 -14.06
N GLY A 250 9.86 2.61 -15.12
CA GLY A 250 9.99 1.16 -15.08
C GLY A 250 9.97 0.58 -16.50
N ARG A 251 10.34 -0.69 -16.66
CA ARG A 251 10.16 -1.41 -17.93
C ARG A 251 9.16 -2.52 -17.67
N LEU A 252 8.12 -2.62 -18.50
CA LEU A 252 7.36 -3.86 -18.59
C LEU A 252 8.34 -4.96 -18.96
N HIS A 253 8.53 -5.91 -18.06
CA HIS A 253 9.15 -7.18 -18.37
C HIS A 253 8.18 -7.90 -19.30
N ALA A 254 8.47 -7.85 -20.61
CA ALA A 254 7.65 -8.52 -21.60
C ALA A 254 7.44 -9.98 -21.18
N ALA A 255 6.18 -10.38 -21.07
CA ALA A 255 5.76 -11.74 -20.73
C ALA A 255 6.29 -12.78 -21.73
#